data_AF-A0A8S4RE20-F1
#
_entry.id   AF-A0A8S4RE20-F1
#
_cell.length_a   1.000
_cell.length_b   1.000
_cell.length_c   1.000
_cell.angle_alpha   90.00
_cell.angle_beta   90.00
_cell.angle_gamma   90.00
#
_symmetry.space_group_name_H-M   'P 1'
#
loop_
_entity.id
_entity.type
_entity.pdbx_description
1 polymer ?
#
loop_
_entity_poly.entity_id
_entity_poly.type
_entity_poly.pdbx_seq_one_letter_code
_entity_poly.pdbx_strand_id
1 'polypeptide(L)'
;MAPGKKGARGKLNQHVERNYAERLEDLRVQSSEESGESTDSDDEGVEATFAVSMWDLNHCDPKKCSGRKLLRHNLIKNLKLGQKFQGLVLSPVGTQCVSPNDKDIIEKYGLAVIDCSWAKIDETPFGRMKSPHPRLLPFVVAANPINYGKPYQLSCVEALAAAMFITDHKKEAKFYLSKFSWGHSFLELNSEALDMYAACTDSKSVIEAQEKYLVLAESEKDTRKMWPSSDSETESDTSK
;
A
#
# COMPACT_ATOMS: atom_id res chain seq x y z
N MET A 1 10.36 67.97 -36.72
CA MET A 1 9.22 67.38 -35.99
C MET A 1 9.51 65.89 -35.77
N ALA A 2 9.38 65.43 -34.52
CA ALA A 2 9.58 64.04 -34.06
C ALA A 2 8.46 63.08 -34.56
N PRO A 3 8.39 61.78 -34.19
CA PRO A 3 9.36 60.83 -33.58
C PRO A 3 9.56 59.56 -34.49
N GLY A 4 10.60 58.72 -34.41
CA GLY A 4 10.99 57.82 -33.31
C GLY A 4 10.24 56.47 -33.34
N LYS A 5 10.90 55.36 -33.73
CA LYS A 5 10.62 54.00 -33.20
C LYS A 5 11.73 53.00 -33.55
N LYS A 6 12.38 52.50 -32.48
CA LYS A 6 13.35 51.41 -32.45
C LYS A 6 12.60 50.07 -32.54
N GLY A 7 13.04 49.16 -33.41
CA GLY A 7 12.63 47.75 -33.39
C GLY A 7 13.48 46.98 -32.39
N ALA A 8 12.89 46.56 -31.27
CA ALA A 8 13.53 45.77 -30.23
C ALA A 8 13.60 44.29 -30.65
N ARG A 9 14.80 43.70 -30.56
CA ARG A 9 14.99 42.24 -30.56
C ARG A 9 14.31 41.66 -29.32
N GLY A 10 13.30 40.83 -29.49
CA GLY A 10 12.72 40.02 -28.43
C GLY A 10 13.75 39.02 -27.91
N LYS A 11 14.23 39.22 -26.67
CA LYS A 11 14.96 38.20 -25.93
C LYS A 11 13.95 37.24 -25.31
N LEU A 12 14.15 35.95 -25.57
CA LEU A 12 13.42 34.85 -24.94
C LEU A 12 13.50 34.99 -23.42
N ASN A 13 12.35 35.06 -22.75
CA ASN A 13 12.23 34.91 -21.30
C ASN A 13 12.44 33.43 -20.94
N GLN A 14 13.69 33.04 -20.78
CA GLN A 14 14.08 31.73 -20.26
C GLN A 14 14.68 31.92 -18.87
N HIS A 15 13.84 32.24 -17.87
CA HIS A 15 14.34 32.41 -16.50
C HIS A 15 13.30 32.28 -15.37
N VAL A 16 12.37 31.31 -15.44
CA VAL A 16 11.47 31.03 -14.30
C VAL A 16 11.32 29.53 -13.95
N GLU A 17 11.78 28.59 -14.77
CA GLU A 17 11.64 27.15 -14.44
C GLU A 17 12.75 26.57 -13.54
N ARG A 18 13.81 27.33 -13.24
CA ARG A 18 14.96 26.80 -12.47
C ARG A 18 14.74 26.64 -10.96
N ASN A 19 13.58 26.99 -10.40
CA ASN A 19 13.48 27.19 -8.94
C ASN A 19 12.44 26.31 -8.23
N TYR A 20 11.93 25.26 -8.88
CA TYR A 20 11.05 24.29 -8.23
C TYR A 20 11.73 22.93 -7.99
N ALA A 21 12.47 22.42 -8.98
CA ALA A 21 13.20 21.16 -8.86
C ALA A 21 14.35 21.24 -7.84
N GLU A 22 15.16 22.31 -7.88
CA GLU A 22 16.22 22.54 -6.88
C GLU A 22 15.64 22.76 -5.48
N ARG A 23 14.52 23.49 -5.35
CA ARG A 23 13.80 23.61 -4.07
C ARG A 23 13.31 22.27 -3.52
N LEU A 24 12.90 21.36 -4.40
CA LEU A 24 12.48 20.01 -4.01
C LEU A 24 13.67 19.17 -3.52
N GLU A 25 14.85 19.36 -4.11
CA GLU A 25 16.09 18.73 -3.65
C GLU A 25 16.58 19.34 -2.33
N ASP A 26 16.54 20.66 -2.17
CA ASP A 26 16.91 21.32 -0.91
C ASP A 26 15.98 20.92 0.25
N LEU A 27 14.67 20.81 -0.01
CA LEU A 27 13.70 20.29 0.98
C LEU A 27 13.97 18.82 1.33
N ARG A 28 14.44 18.02 0.36
CA ARG A 28 14.82 16.62 0.56
C ARG A 28 16.09 16.51 1.40
N VAL A 29 17.07 17.39 1.17
CA VAL A 29 18.32 17.45 1.94
C VAL A 29 18.07 17.95 3.36
N GLN A 30 17.19 18.95 3.55
CA GLN A 30 16.79 19.41 4.89
C GLN A 30 16.04 18.35 5.69
N SER A 31 15.17 17.55 5.05
CA SER A 31 14.50 16.43 5.72
C SER A 31 15.44 15.32 6.20
N SER A 32 16.63 15.20 5.58
CA SER A 32 17.64 14.20 5.98
C SER A 32 18.56 14.66 7.10
N GLU A 33 18.62 15.96 7.41
CA GLU A 33 19.52 16.50 8.46
C GLU A 33 18.82 16.71 9.82
N GLU A 34 17.48 16.66 9.87
CA GLU A 34 16.69 16.80 11.11
C GLU A 34 16.19 15.45 11.67
N SER A 35 16.86 14.35 11.36
CA SER A 35 16.69 13.09 12.08
C SER A 35 17.55 13.13 13.35
N GLY A 36 17.07 13.85 14.36
CA GLY A 36 17.60 13.77 15.71
C GLY A 36 17.61 12.32 16.18
N GLU A 37 18.79 11.84 16.52
CA GLU A 37 19.08 10.48 16.97
C GLU A 37 18.45 10.24 18.35
N SER A 38 17.16 9.91 18.38
CA SER A 38 16.56 9.15 19.48
C SER A 38 16.69 7.68 19.15
N THR A 39 17.74 7.06 19.70
CA THR A 39 17.96 5.62 19.62
C THR A 39 16.89 4.89 20.43
N ASP A 40 15.79 4.56 19.77
CA ASP A 40 14.88 3.49 20.22
C ASP A 40 15.17 2.28 19.34
N SER A 41 16.19 1.51 19.74
CA SER A 41 16.78 0.39 18.99
C SER A 41 15.87 -0.84 18.86
N ASP A 42 14.58 -0.72 19.19
CA ASP A 42 13.62 -1.82 19.26
C ASP A 42 12.61 -1.84 18.08
N ASP A 43 12.63 -0.85 17.17
CA ASP A 43 11.70 -0.73 16.02
C ASP A 43 12.29 -1.14 14.65
N GLU A 44 13.41 -1.86 14.61
CA GLU A 44 13.91 -2.40 13.33
C GLU A 44 13.14 -3.68 12.97
N GLY A 45 12.53 -3.69 11.78
CA GLY A 45 11.82 -4.87 11.27
C GLY A 45 12.75 -6.08 11.12
N VAL A 46 12.21 -7.29 11.24
CA VAL A 46 12.98 -8.54 11.11
C VAL A 46 12.64 -9.29 9.82
N GLU A 47 13.61 -9.99 9.24
CA GLU A 47 13.34 -10.87 8.11
C GLU A 47 12.49 -12.08 8.55
N ALA A 48 11.61 -12.56 7.66
CA ALA A 48 10.75 -13.69 7.97
C ALA A 48 11.55 -14.98 8.16
N THR A 49 11.29 -15.70 9.25
CA THR A 49 11.89 -17.01 9.55
C THR A 49 11.21 -18.15 8.78
N PHE A 50 10.03 -17.90 8.24
CA PHE A 50 9.24 -18.85 7.44
C PHE A 50 9.37 -18.58 5.94
N ALA A 51 9.00 -19.58 5.13
CA ALA A 51 9.10 -19.46 3.67
C ALA A 51 8.07 -18.47 3.12
N VAL A 52 8.53 -17.45 2.39
CA VAL A 52 7.65 -16.55 1.62
C VAL A 52 7.82 -16.87 0.12
N SER A 53 6.70 -17.10 -0.58
CA SER A 53 6.70 -17.52 -1.97
C SER A 53 5.66 -16.79 -2.83
N MET A 54 5.83 -16.80 -4.16
CA MET A 54 4.80 -16.30 -5.08
C MET A 54 4.69 -17.16 -6.32
N TRP A 55 3.52 -17.17 -6.95
CA TRP A 55 3.41 -17.52 -8.37
C TRP A 55 3.44 -16.24 -9.19
N ASP A 56 4.49 -16.06 -10.00
CA ASP A 56 4.60 -14.96 -10.97
C ASP A 56 4.01 -15.36 -12.33
N LEU A 57 2.91 -14.72 -12.72
CA LEU A 57 2.25 -14.98 -14.00
C LEU A 57 2.79 -14.14 -15.16
N ASN A 58 3.78 -13.28 -14.93
CA ASN A 58 4.35 -12.37 -15.93
C ASN A 58 3.32 -11.40 -16.55
N HIS A 59 2.26 -11.05 -15.82
CA HIS A 59 1.23 -10.13 -16.31
C HIS A 59 1.56 -8.65 -16.05
N CYS A 60 2.53 -8.36 -15.18
CA CYS A 60 2.90 -7.02 -14.72
C CYS A 60 4.22 -6.55 -15.33
N ASP A 61 4.43 -5.23 -15.41
CA ASP A 61 5.73 -4.63 -15.75
C ASP A 61 6.79 -5.06 -14.71
N PRO A 62 7.88 -5.73 -15.12
CA PRO A 62 8.88 -6.26 -14.20
C PRO A 62 9.56 -5.21 -13.31
N LYS A 63 9.61 -3.95 -13.76
CA LYS A 63 10.21 -2.84 -13.02
C LYS A 63 9.29 -2.30 -11.93
N LYS A 64 7.98 -2.35 -12.16
CA LYS A 64 6.94 -1.83 -11.24
C LYS A 64 6.35 -2.89 -10.32
N CYS A 65 6.46 -4.17 -10.68
CA CYS A 65 5.93 -5.26 -9.89
C CYS A 65 6.64 -5.37 -8.52
N SER A 66 5.85 -5.28 -7.43
CA SER A 66 6.35 -5.41 -6.06
C SER A 66 6.80 -6.85 -5.75
N GLY A 67 6.12 -7.87 -6.26
CA GLY A 67 6.55 -9.27 -6.12
C GLY A 67 7.94 -9.53 -6.71
N ARG A 68 8.20 -9.04 -7.93
CA ARG A 68 9.54 -9.11 -8.54
C ARG A 68 10.58 -8.24 -7.85
N LYS A 69 10.17 -7.14 -7.25
CA LYS A 69 11.09 -6.36 -6.41
C LYS A 69 11.52 -7.16 -5.18
N LEU A 70 10.58 -7.82 -4.49
CA LEU A 70 10.90 -8.72 -3.38
C LEU A 70 11.82 -9.87 -3.84
N LEU A 71 11.62 -10.40 -5.05
CA LEU A 71 12.46 -11.45 -5.62
C LEU A 71 13.91 -10.97 -5.81
N ARG A 72 14.11 -9.72 -6.28
CA ARG A 72 15.44 -9.10 -6.40
C ARG A 72 16.13 -8.89 -5.04
N HIS A 73 15.36 -8.73 -3.97
CA HIS A 73 15.87 -8.62 -2.60
C HIS A 73 16.04 -10.00 -1.91
N ASN A 74 15.80 -11.11 -2.61
CA ASN A 74 15.81 -12.47 -2.06
C ASN A 74 14.80 -12.73 -0.93
N LEU A 75 13.76 -11.90 -0.80
CA LEU A 75 12.75 -11.99 0.26
C LEU A 75 11.56 -12.90 -0.09
N ILE A 76 11.48 -13.36 -1.35
CA ILE A 76 10.41 -14.23 -1.83
C ILE A 76 10.96 -15.22 -2.85
N LYS A 77 10.45 -16.45 -2.85
CA LYS A 77 10.79 -17.48 -3.83
C LYS A 77 9.70 -17.58 -4.90
N ASN A 78 10.11 -17.73 -6.16
CA ASN A 78 9.15 -17.96 -7.24
C ASN A 78 8.76 -19.44 -7.33
N LEU A 79 7.47 -19.73 -7.41
CA LEU A 79 6.89 -21.05 -7.58
C LEU A 79 6.55 -21.28 -9.06
N LYS A 80 6.82 -22.50 -9.53
CA LYS A 80 6.42 -22.87 -10.90
C LYS A 80 4.90 -23.05 -10.97
N LEU A 81 4.29 -22.71 -12.10
CA LEU A 81 2.87 -22.97 -12.30
C LEU A 81 2.58 -24.48 -12.27
N GLY A 82 1.65 -24.92 -11.41
CA GLY A 82 1.41 -26.34 -11.13
C GLY A 82 2.15 -26.90 -9.92
N GLN A 83 3.16 -26.18 -9.41
CA GLN A 83 3.81 -26.53 -8.13
C GLN A 83 2.83 -26.28 -6.99
N LYS A 84 2.68 -27.27 -6.10
CA LYS A 84 1.85 -27.14 -4.90
C LYS A 84 2.60 -26.34 -3.83
N PHE A 85 1.90 -25.45 -3.13
CA PHE A 85 2.40 -24.81 -1.93
C PHE A 85 1.63 -25.33 -0.72
N GLN A 86 2.35 -25.70 0.34
CA GLN A 86 1.72 -26.34 1.52
C GLN A 86 1.19 -25.32 2.52
N GLY A 87 1.75 -24.11 2.53
CA GLY A 87 1.35 -23.06 3.45
C GLY A 87 0.16 -22.23 2.97
N LEU A 88 -0.04 -21.11 3.66
CA LEU A 88 -1.15 -20.20 3.41
C LEU A 88 -0.96 -19.49 2.07
N VAL A 89 -2.02 -19.43 1.27
CA VAL A 89 -2.01 -18.70 -0.01
C VAL A 89 -3.07 -17.62 0.00
N LEU A 90 -2.64 -16.39 -0.27
CA LEU A 90 -3.55 -15.27 -0.56
C LEU A 90 -4.09 -15.44 -1.97
N SER A 91 -5.37 -15.79 -2.07
CA SER A 91 -6.00 -16.17 -3.32
C SER A 91 -7.48 -15.79 -3.36
N PRO A 92 -7.99 -15.24 -4.48
CA PRO A 92 -9.41 -14.88 -4.62
C PRO A 92 -10.34 -16.10 -4.61
N VAL A 93 -9.82 -17.32 -4.75
CA VAL A 93 -10.61 -18.56 -4.63
C VAL A 93 -10.68 -19.10 -3.20
N GLY A 94 -10.11 -18.39 -2.22
CA GLY A 94 -10.24 -18.72 -0.81
C GLY A 94 -11.68 -18.57 -0.32
N THR A 95 -12.07 -19.38 0.66
CA THR A 95 -13.39 -19.31 1.31
C THR A 95 -13.34 -18.78 2.74
N GLN A 96 -12.13 -18.63 3.29
CA GLN A 96 -11.87 -18.13 4.63
C GLN A 96 -11.00 -16.88 4.53
N CYS A 97 -11.22 -15.89 5.38
CA CYS A 97 -10.34 -14.75 5.55
C CYS A 97 -9.12 -15.14 6.39
N VAL A 98 -7.99 -14.48 6.14
CA VAL A 98 -6.81 -14.56 7.01
C VAL A 98 -7.22 -14.16 8.43
N SER A 99 -6.78 -14.93 9.41
CA SER A 99 -7.05 -14.67 10.83
C SER A 99 -5.84 -15.08 11.69
N PRO A 100 -5.77 -14.65 12.97
CA PRO A 100 -4.69 -15.03 13.87
C PRO A 100 -4.48 -16.56 14.01
N ASN A 101 -5.54 -17.37 13.84
CA ASN A 101 -5.45 -18.83 13.80
C ASN A 101 -4.56 -19.40 12.67
N ASP A 102 -4.21 -18.61 11.66
CA ASP A 102 -3.34 -19.03 10.57
C ASP A 102 -1.84 -18.92 10.90
N LYS A 103 -1.47 -18.40 12.08
CA LYS A 103 -0.08 -18.23 12.53
C LYS A 103 0.74 -19.51 12.42
N ASP A 104 0.25 -20.62 12.99
CA ASP A 104 0.94 -21.91 12.96
C ASP A 104 1.15 -22.44 11.54
N ILE A 105 0.22 -22.15 10.61
CA ILE A 105 0.33 -22.56 9.21
C ILE A 105 1.46 -21.79 8.53
N ILE A 106 1.55 -20.47 8.78
CA ILE A 106 2.59 -19.61 8.23
C ILE A 106 3.95 -20.00 8.78
N GLU A 107 4.09 -20.15 10.10
CA GLU A 107 5.37 -20.53 10.71
C GLU A 107 5.87 -21.89 10.21
N LYS A 108 4.97 -22.89 10.08
CA LYS A 108 5.35 -24.25 9.71
C LYS A 108 5.54 -24.46 8.20
N TYR A 109 4.69 -23.85 7.38
CA TYR A 109 4.62 -24.16 5.94
C TYR A 109 4.83 -22.94 5.03
N GLY A 110 4.80 -21.74 5.59
CA GLY A 110 5.06 -20.49 4.88
C GLY A 110 3.81 -19.76 4.39
N LEU A 111 4.06 -18.63 3.74
CA LEU A 111 3.08 -17.71 3.19
C LEU A 111 3.33 -17.50 1.69
N ALA A 112 2.28 -17.49 0.87
CA ALA A 112 2.41 -17.21 -0.55
C ALA A 112 1.32 -16.29 -1.11
N VAL A 113 1.66 -15.61 -2.20
CA VAL A 113 0.79 -14.70 -2.95
C VAL A 113 0.79 -15.04 -4.43
N ILE A 114 -0.26 -14.63 -5.15
CA ILE A 114 -0.36 -14.78 -6.61
C ILE A 114 -0.09 -13.41 -7.23
N ASP A 115 1.03 -13.26 -7.94
CA ASP A 115 1.38 -12.03 -8.66
C ASP A 115 0.75 -12.06 -10.06
N CYS A 116 -0.38 -11.37 -10.17
CA CYS A 116 -1.13 -11.20 -11.40
C CYS A 116 -1.62 -9.76 -11.53
N SER A 117 -1.82 -9.28 -12.76
CA SER A 117 -2.43 -7.98 -12.98
C SER A 117 -3.92 -8.04 -12.66
N TRP A 118 -4.44 -7.04 -11.94
CA TRP A 118 -5.89 -6.88 -11.70
C TRP A 118 -6.72 -6.95 -12.99
N ALA A 119 -6.18 -6.48 -14.12
CA ALA A 119 -6.84 -6.52 -15.44
C ALA A 119 -7.01 -7.93 -16.05
N LYS A 120 -6.35 -8.95 -15.50
CA LYS A 120 -6.33 -10.33 -16.04
C LYS A 120 -6.67 -11.38 -14.98
N ILE A 121 -7.42 -11.00 -13.95
CA ILE A 121 -7.83 -11.93 -12.91
C ILE A 121 -8.70 -13.04 -13.47
N ASP A 122 -9.66 -12.71 -14.34
CA ASP A 122 -10.59 -13.70 -14.91
C ASP A 122 -9.89 -14.75 -15.79
N GLU A 123 -8.76 -14.38 -16.41
CA GLU A 123 -7.94 -15.27 -17.24
C GLU A 123 -6.92 -16.08 -16.41
N THR A 124 -6.80 -15.80 -15.11
CA THR A 124 -5.76 -16.40 -14.27
C THR A 124 -6.09 -17.85 -13.91
N PRO A 125 -5.18 -18.82 -14.16
CA PRO A 125 -5.45 -20.23 -13.95
C PRO A 125 -5.32 -20.63 -12.47
N PHE A 126 -6.19 -20.13 -11.59
CA PHE A 126 -6.18 -20.41 -10.15
C PHE A 126 -6.19 -21.91 -9.82
N GLY A 127 -6.85 -22.73 -10.63
CA GLY A 127 -6.87 -24.20 -10.45
C GLY A 127 -5.50 -24.89 -10.59
N ARG A 128 -4.51 -24.22 -11.17
CA ARG A 128 -3.12 -24.71 -11.27
C ARG A 128 -2.24 -24.28 -10.10
N MET A 129 -2.73 -23.40 -9.22
CA MET A 129 -2.02 -22.90 -8.04
C MET A 129 -2.69 -23.49 -6.80
N LYS A 130 -2.24 -24.68 -6.41
CA LYS A 130 -2.90 -25.47 -5.36
C LYS A 130 -2.25 -25.28 -4.01
N SER A 131 -3.06 -25.00 -3.00
CA SER A 131 -2.72 -25.06 -1.58
C SER A 131 -3.91 -25.60 -0.78
N PRO A 132 -3.67 -26.34 0.33
CA PRO A 132 -4.73 -26.71 1.26
C PRO A 132 -5.31 -25.52 2.05
N HIS A 133 -4.63 -24.37 2.08
CA HIS A 133 -4.96 -23.21 2.91
C HIS A 133 -5.11 -21.92 2.08
N PRO A 134 -6.04 -21.84 1.11
CA PRO A 134 -6.34 -20.58 0.44
C PRO A 134 -7.09 -19.64 1.40
N ARG A 135 -6.69 -18.36 1.42
CA ARG A 135 -7.31 -17.31 2.22
C ARG A 135 -7.58 -16.05 1.41
N LEU A 136 -8.65 -15.37 1.76
CA LEU A 136 -8.96 -14.01 1.36
C LEU A 136 -8.34 -13.03 2.36
N LEU A 137 -8.02 -11.82 1.91
CA LEU A 137 -7.73 -10.72 2.84
C LEU A 137 -9.02 -10.01 3.22
N PRO A 138 -9.15 -9.55 4.47
CA PRO A 138 -10.24 -8.65 4.84
C PRO A 138 -10.10 -7.29 4.14
N PHE A 139 -11.04 -6.40 4.37
CA PHE A 139 -11.02 -5.04 3.86
C PHE A 139 -9.75 -4.32 4.30
N VAL A 140 -8.92 -3.94 3.33
CA VAL A 140 -7.73 -3.12 3.55
C VAL A 140 -7.58 -2.17 2.36
N VAL A 141 -7.08 -0.97 2.61
CA VAL A 141 -6.91 0.09 1.62
C VAL A 141 -5.46 0.13 1.15
N ALA A 142 -5.26 0.19 -0.16
CA ALA A 142 -3.95 0.32 -0.75
C ALA A 142 -3.28 1.67 -0.43
N ALA A 143 -2.00 1.62 -0.07
CA ALA A 143 -1.13 2.78 0.07
C ALA A 143 -0.09 2.87 -1.06
N ASN A 144 -0.03 1.88 -1.95
CA ASN A 144 0.87 1.92 -3.10
C ASN A 144 0.53 3.08 -4.08
N PRO A 145 1.53 3.65 -4.79
CA PRO A 145 1.32 4.80 -5.66
C PRO A 145 0.37 4.59 -6.85
N ILE A 146 0.07 3.34 -7.23
CA ILE A 146 -0.75 3.02 -8.39
C ILE A 146 -2.24 3.01 -8.02
N ASN A 147 -2.56 2.47 -6.83
CA ASN A 147 -3.93 2.24 -6.38
C ASN A 147 -4.24 2.92 -5.04
N TYR A 148 -3.48 3.94 -4.65
CA TYR A 148 -3.66 4.65 -3.38
C TYR A 148 -5.14 4.96 -3.09
N GLY A 149 -5.60 4.63 -1.89
CA GLY A 149 -6.96 4.87 -1.43
C GLY A 149 -8.01 3.88 -1.97
N LYS A 150 -7.64 2.95 -2.86
CA LYS A 150 -8.58 1.95 -3.37
C LYS A 150 -8.62 0.73 -2.45
N PRO A 151 -9.82 0.29 -2.03
CA PRO A 151 -9.95 -0.92 -1.22
C PRO A 151 -9.66 -2.17 -2.06
N TYR A 152 -9.13 -3.21 -1.42
CA TYR A 152 -8.81 -4.52 -1.98
C TYR A 152 -7.75 -4.54 -3.11
N GLN A 153 -7.40 -3.41 -3.71
CA GLN A 153 -6.44 -3.31 -4.82
C GLN A 153 -4.99 -3.23 -4.34
N LEU A 154 -4.62 -4.15 -3.46
CA LEU A 154 -3.31 -4.24 -2.85
C LEU A 154 -2.26 -4.70 -3.87
N SER A 155 -1.02 -4.28 -3.65
CA SER A 155 0.16 -4.86 -4.27
C SER A 155 0.59 -6.14 -3.53
N CYS A 156 1.45 -6.96 -4.15
CA CYS A 156 1.89 -8.22 -3.52
C CYS A 156 2.55 -8.02 -2.15
N VAL A 157 3.35 -6.96 -1.96
CA VAL A 157 3.99 -6.66 -0.68
C VAL A 157 2.97 -6.24 0.40
N GLU A 158 1.97 -5.43 0.04
CA GLU A 158 0.91 -5.02 0.98
C GLU A 158 0.04 -6.21 1.38
N ALA A 159 -0.28 -7.09 0.42
CA ALA A 159 -1.02 -8.31 0.69
C ALA A 159 -0.27 -9.23 1.66
N LEU A 160 1.03 -9.45 1.43
CA LEU A 160 1.88 -10.22 2.34
C LEU A 160 1.98 -9.55 3.71
N ALA A 161 2.21 -8.24 3.77
CA ALA A 161 2.35 -7.50 5.01
C ALA A 161 1.05 -7.50 5.83
N ALA A 162 -0.12 -7.37 5.18
CA ALA A 162 -1.42 -7.48 5.86
C ALA A 162 -1.59 -8.86 6.48
N ALA A 163 -1.29 -9.92 5.73
CA ALA A 163 -1.39 -11.28 6.25
C ALA A 163 -0.43 -11.53 7.43
N MET A 164 0.82 -11.07 7.32
CA MET A 164 1.81 -11.12 8.40
C MET A 164 1.34 -10.35 9.63
N PHE A 165 0.80 -9.15 9.45
CA PHE A 165 0.33 -8.33 10.58
C PHE A 165 -0.83 -8.99 11.32
N ILE A 166 -1.83 -9.50 10.60
CA ILE A 166 -3.00 -10.18 11.17
C ILE A 166 -2.58 -11.46 11.92
N THR A 167 -1.50 -12.12 11.50
CA THR A 167 -1.00 -13.36 12.11
C THR A 167 0.12 -13.15 13.13
N ASP A 168 0.24 -11.94 13.69
CA ASP A 168 1.18 -11.59 14.75
C ASP A 168 2.67 -11.60 14.31
N HIS A 169 2.93 -11.42 13.02
CA HIS A 169 4.26 -11.21 12.42
C HIS A 169 4.47 -9.74 12.04
N LYS A 170 4.20 -8.83 13.00
CA LYS A 170 4.22 -7.37 12.76
C LYS A 170 5.62 -6.86 12.36
N LYS A 171 6.68 -7.42 12.93
CA LYS A 171 8.07 -7.02 12.63
C LYS A 171 8.49 -7.41 11.21
N GLU A 172 8.05 -8.58 10.77
CA GLU A 172 8.23 -9.08 9.40
C GLU A 172 7.46 -8.21 8.41
N ALA A 173 6.21 -7.88 8.72
CA ALA A 173 5.41 -6.96 7.89
C ALA A 173 6.13 -5.62 7.68
N LYS A 174 6.62 -5.01 8.78
CA LYS A 174 7.43 -3.77 8.73
C LYS A 174 8.68 -3.93 7.87
N PHE A 175 9.43 -5.02 8.05
CA PHE A 175 10.65 -5.28 7.27
C PHE A 175 10.40 -5.39 5.77
N TYR A 176 9.35 -6.11 5.36
CA TYR A 176 9.00 -6.26 3.94
C TYR A 176 8.59 -4.91 3.31
N LEU A 177 7.82 -4.12 4.06
CA LEU A 177 7.40 -2.78 3.63
C LEU A 177 8.56 -1.78 3.58
N SER A 178 9.57 -1.90 4.46
CA SER A 178 10.76 -1.02 4.48
C SER A 178 11.52 -0.98 3.15
N LYS A 179 11.37 -2.01 2.30
CA LYS A 179 12.01 -2.06 0.98
C LYS A 179 11.34 -1.11 -0.02
N PHE A 180 10.24 -0.46 0.36
CA PHE A 180 9.45 0.44 -0.45
C PHE A 180 9.36 1.80 0.27
N SER A 181 9.71 2.88 -0.41
CA SER A 181 9.73 4.22 0.19
C SER A 181 8.38 4.67 0.75
N TRP A 182 7.28 4.18 0.18
CA TRP A 182 5.89 4.42 0.61
C TRP A 182 5.35 3.34 1.56
N GLY A 183 6.15 2.32 1.89
CA GLY A 183 5.66 1.13 2.59
C GLY A 183 5.14 1.41 4.00
N HIS A 184 5.74 2.37 4.72
CA HIS A 184 5.30 2.79 6.06
C HIS A 184 3.85 3.29 6.05
N SER A 185 3.47 4.02 5.00
CA SER A 185 2.12 4.59 4.85
C SER A 185 1.03 3.51 4.79
N PHE A 186 1.36 2.27 4.42
CA PHE A 186 0.38 1.18 4.41
C PHE A 186 -0.09 0.80 5.81
N LEU A 187 0.83 0.68 6.76
CA LEU A 187 0.49 0.34 8.15
C LEU A 187 -0.18 1.52 8.85
N GLU A 188 0.26 2.74 8.56
CA GLU A 188 -0.36 3.97 9.10
C GLU A 188 -1.81 4.13 8.61
N LEU A 189 -2.03 3.98 7.30
CA LEU A 189 -3.35 4.12 6.69
C LEU A 189 -4.38 3.10 7.21
N ASN A 190 -3.91 1.90 7.57
CA ASN A 190 -4.77 0.77 7.94
C ASN A 190 -4.59 0.35 9.40
N SER A 191 -3.98 1.17 10.25
CA SER A 191 -3.60 0.79 11.62
C SER A 191 -4.80 0.30 12.43
N GLU A 192 -5.88 1.08 12.44
CA GLU A 192 -7.13 0.75 13.16
C GLU A 192 -7.74 -0.58 12.69
N ALA A 193 -7.86 -0.77 11.37
CA ALA A 193 -8.42 -1.99 10.79
C ALA A 193 -7.54 -3.22 11.08
N LEU A 194 -6.22 -3.09 10.86
CA LEU A 194 -5.27 -4.18 11.06
C LEU A 194 -5.16 -4.59 12.53
N ASP A 195 -5.19 -3.63 13.47
CA ASP A 195 -5.18 -3.95 14.90
C ASP A 195 -6.49 -4.61 15.35
N MET A 196 -7.65 -4.21 14.80
CA MET A 196 -8.90 -4.93 15.03
C MET A 196 -8.84 -6.37 14.53
N TYR A 197 -8.31 -6.60 13.32
CA TYR A 197 -8.19 -7.95 12.77
C TYR A 197 -7.18 -8.82 13.52
N ALA A 198 -6.08 -8.23 14.00
CA ALA A 198 -5.08 -8.94 14.80
C ALA A 198 -5.62 -9.34 16.18
N ALA A 199 -6.60 -8.61 16.72
CA ALA A 199 -7.26 -8.93 17.99
C ALA A 199 -8.37 -10.00 17.86
N CYS A 200 -8.71 -10.42 16.64
CA CYS A 200 -9.68 -11.48 16.39
C CYS A 200 -9.13 -12.87 16.74
N THR A 201 -9.94 -13.91 16.56
CA THR A 201 -9.51 -15.30 16.76
C THR A 201 -9.55 -16.07 15.44
N ASP A 202 -10.71 -16.09 14.79
CA ASP A 202 -10.97 -16.88 13.60
C ASP A 202 -11.44 -16.04 12.40
N SER A 203 -11.50 -16.68 11.22
CA SER A 203 -11.96 -16.04 9.98
C SER A 203 -13.32 -15.38 10.09
N LYS A 204 -14.23 -15.88 10.95
CA LYS A 204 -15.59 -15.35 11.06
C LYS A 204 -15.59 -14.06 11.88
N SER A 205 -14.86 -14.05 13.00
CA SER A 205 -14.64 -12.87 13.83
C SER A 205 -13.94 -11.73 13.06
N VAL A 206 -13.02 -12.06 12.14
CA VAL A 206 -12.39 -11.05 11.26
C VAL A 206 -13.40 -10.41 10.31
N ILE A 207 -14.35 -11.19 9.76
CA ILE A 207 -15.41 -10.66 8.90
C ILE A 207 -16.36 -9.74 9.70
N GLU A 208 -16.73 -10.14 10.91
CA GLU A 208 -17.56 -9.31 11.80
C GLU A 208 -16.85 -8.00 12.19
N ALA A 209 -15.55 -8.06 12.49
CA ALA A 209 -14.73 -6.88 12.75
C ALA A 209 -14.63 -5.96 11.51
N GLN A 210 -14.54 -6.54 10.31
CA GLN A 210 -14.55 -5.80 9.06
C GLN A 210 -15.87 -5.05 8.87
N GLU A 211 -17.01 -5.72 9.05
CA GLU A 211 -18.33 -5.08 8.92
C GLU A 211 -18.48 -3.93 9.91
N LYS A 212 -18.06 -4.13 11.16
CA LYS A 212 -18.05 -3.09 12.19
C LYS A 212 -17.19 -1.89 11.79
N TYR A 213 -15.98 -2.13 11.28
CA TYR A 213 -15.09 -1.05 10.82
C TYR A 213 -15.70 -0.23 9.69
N LEU A 214 -16.32 -0.90 8.71
CA LEU A 214 -16.95 -0.22 7.58
C LEU A 214 -18.12 0.68 8.01
N VAL A 215 -18.96 0.20 8.93
CA VAL A 215 -20.06 1.00 9.50
C VAL A 215 -19.54 2.23 10.25
N LEU A 216 -18.49 2.07 11.07
CA LEU A 216 -17.85 3.18 11.78
C LEU A 216 -17.28 4.20 10.80
N ALA A 217 -16.53 3.75 9.79
CA ALA A 217 -15.91 4.61 8.79
C ALA A 217 -16.94 5.38 7.93
N GLU A 218 -18.12 4.81 7.68
CA GLU A 218 -19.23 5.51 7.02
C GLU A 218 -19.80 6.61 7.93
N SER A 219 -20.03 6.33 9.21
CA SER A 219 -20.56 7.31 10.16
C SER A 219 -19.62 8.51 10.40
N GLU A 220 -18.31 8.31 10.32
CA GLU A 220 -17.33 9.40 10.41
C GLU A 220 -17.34 10.33 9.19
N LYS A 221 -17.62 9.79 8.00
CA LYS A 221 -17.70 10.61 6.78
C LYS A 221 -18.86 11.59 6.84
N ASP A 222 -20.00 11.16 7.39
CA ASP A 222 -21.20 12.00 7.51
C ASP A 222 -21.04 13.14 8.53
N THR A 223 -20.16 12.96 9.53
CA THR A 223 -19.94 13.96 10.58
C THR A 223 -18.88 14.99 10.24
N ARG A 224 -17.95 14.69 9.32
CA ARG A 224 -16.99 15.67 8.78
C ARG A 224 -17.73 16.59 7.79
N LYS A 225 -18.28 17.71 8.29
CA LYS A 225 -18.65 18.85 7.44
C LYS A 225 -17.45 19.19 6.56
N MET A 226 -17.53 18.86 5.27
CA MET A 226 -16.58 19.31 4.27
C MET A 226 -16.47 20.84 4.37
N TRP A 227 -15.22 21.32 4.30
CA TRP A 227 -14.76 22.70 4.13
C TRP A 227 -15.84 23.81 4.15
N PRO A 228 -15.68 24.89 4.95
CA PRO A 228 -16.69 25.95 5.01
C PRO A 228 -17.02 26.44 3.60
N SER A 229 -18.31 26.48 3.26
CA SER A 229 -18.78 27.11 2.03
C SER A 229 -18.12 28.48 1.92
N SER A 230 -17.40 28.70 0.83
CA SER A 230 -16.88 30.01 0.48
C SER A 230 -18.05 30.90 0.07
N ASP A 231 -18.91 31.27 1.03
CA ASP A 231 -19.91 32.31 0.85
C ASP A 231 -19.13 33.62 0.85
N SER A 232 -18.66 34.01 -0.34
CA SER A 232 -18.23 35.37 -0.61
C SER A 232 -19.48 36.25 -0.56
N GLU A 233 -19.76 36.82 0.61
CA GLU A 233 -20.73 37.91 0.74
C GLU A 233 -20.20 39.10 -0.08
N THR A 234 -20.67 39.24 -1.31
CA THR A 234 -20.60 40.51 -2.02
C THR A 234 -21.56 41.46 -1.32
N GLU A 235 -21.04 42.33 -0.47
CA GLU A 235 -21.79 43.50 -0.01
C GLU A 235 -22.20 44.34 -1.23
N SER A 236 -23.48 44.28 -1.57
CA SER A 236 -24.09 45.20 -2.51
C SER A 236 -24.23 46.56 -1.83
N ASP A 237 -23.30 47.44 -2.18
CA ASP A 237 -23.27 48.89 -1.94
C ASP A 237 -24.67 49.50 -2.25
N THR A 238 -25.38 49.91 -1.20
CA THR A 238 -26.64 50.66 -1.32
C THR A 238 -26.30 52.13 -1.51
N SER A 239 -26.14 52.53 -2.77
CA SER A 239 -26.05 53.94 -3.15
C SER A 239 -27.40 54.50 -3.61
N LYS A 240 -27.87 55.50 -2.83
CA LYS A 240 -28.81 56.61 -3.12
C LYS A 240 -30.32 56.34 -3.21
#